data_AF-A0A9P6SX75-F1
#
_entry.id   AF-A0A9P6SX75-F1
#
_cell.length_a   1.000
_cell.length_b   1.000
_cell.length_c   1.000
_cell.angle_alpha   90.00
_cell.angle_beta   90.00
_cell.angle_gamma   90.00
#
_symmetry.space_group_name_H-M   'P 1'
#
loop_
_entity.id
_entity.type
_entity.pdbx_description
1 polymer ?
#
loop_
_entity_poly.entity_id
_entity_poly.type
_entity_poly.pdbx_seq_one_letter_code
_entity_poly.pdbx_strand_id
1 'polypeptide(L)'
;MGNFLSQLINKDHHDSNLPDVHLDFESTSPTDGDTESYSNVLQMLEPTADLLARLRAYEGCGEYIRQAIGDPSPETEALAWSHVKPAVDNLKMFYKYSVTIEGFLPQILEILCIGDVNKNLEKHQGLAKLLCKLLDFVFEFDSLKMKTPQIQNDFSYYRRCLSRGKLSNEVDLKSAMSEDELANQVSMFYAYPTPMLKTVTTVTTDFVSKHNVGRSVSECLSTLAGVCYSTVSNNKKKPQKPTTIAFCLRVMVIAIIIYDHIDPQGAFTKSSPINIKSSVKAIHSHGNSNDTPNLISALRYNTKHLNDSSTPKAVKTLMASCA
;
A
#
# COMPACT_ATOMS: atom_id res chain seq x y z
N MET A 1 -30.48 24.02 -38.47
CA MET A 1 -29.06 23.85 -38.11
C MET A 1 -28.81 24.21 -36.64
N GLY A 2 -29.50 23.54 -35.69
CA GLY A 2 -29.43 23.89 -34.26
C GLY A 2 -29.31 22.70 -33.29
N ASN A 3 -29.37 21.46 -33.78
CA ASN A 3 -29.36 20.25 -32.92
C ASN A 3 -28.08 19.41 -33.02
N PHE A 4 -27.11 19.77 -33.87
CA PHE A 4 -25.83 19.05 -33.95
C PHE A 4 -24.73 19.66 -33.06
N LEU A 5 -24.84 20.94 -32.69
CA LEU A 5 -23.88 21.61 -31.82
C LEU A 5 -24.09 21.31 -30.33
N SER A 6 -25.32 20.99 -29.89
CA SER A 6 -25.59 20.62 -28.49
C SER A 6 -25.10 19.21 -28.13
N GLN A 7 -24.94 18.32 -29.11
CA GLN A 7 -24.38 16.98 -28.89
C GLN A 7 -22.84 16.94 -28.87
N LEU A 8 -22.18 17.98 -29.39
CA LEU A 8 -20.73 18.14 -29.30
C LEU A 8 -20.28 18.90 -28.05
N ILE A 9 -21.17 19.67 -27.41
CA ILE A 9 -20.88 20.45 -26.19
C ILE A 9 -21.21 19.69 -24.90
N ASN A 10 -22.02 18.62 -24.96
CA ASN A 10 -22.41 17.79 -23.81
C ASN A 10 -21.62 16.48 -23.65
N LYS A 11 -20.44 16.34 -24.28
CA LYS A 11 -19.43 15.46 -23.70
C LYS A 11 -18.90 16.19 -22.49
N ASP A 12 -19.36 15.80 -21.30
CA ASP A 12 -18.69 16.16 -20.06
C ASP A 12 -17.18 16.12 -20.31
N HIS A 13 -16.51 17.27 -20.16
CA HIS A 13 -15.05 17.42 -20.23
C HIS A 13 -14.31 16.58 -19.16
N HIS A 14 -15.00 15.64 -18.52
CA HIS A 14 -14.51 14.77 -17.46
C HIS A 14 -14.02 13.39 -17.92
N ASP A 15 -14.44 12.90 -19.09
CA ASP A 15 -13.99 11.60 -19.63
C ASP A 15 -12.81 11.70 -20.61
N SER A 16 -12.36 12.91 -20.96
CA SER A 16 -11.29 13.13 -21.95
C SER A 16 -9.86 12.90 -21.45
N ASN A 17 -9.69 12.52 -20.17
CA ASN A 17 -8.37 12.32 -19.55
C ASN A 17 -8.12 10.85 -19.16
N LEU A 18 -8.92 9.91 -19.67
CA LEU A 18 -8.63 8.49 -19.45
C LEU A 18 -7.38 8.08 -20.24
N PRO A 19 -6.41 7.39 -19.61
CA PRO A 19 -5.23 6.91 -20.32
C PRO A 19 -5.63 5.90 -21.40
N ASP A 20 -4.95 5.95 -22.55
CA ASP A 20 -5.17 5.04 -23.70
C ASP A 20 -4.61 3.63 -23.42
N VAL A 21 -3.85 3.47 -22.34
CA VAL A 21 -3.27 2.20 -21.91
C VAL A 21 -4.36 1.27 -21.36
N HIS A 22 -4.48 0.07 -21.93
CA HIS A 22 -5.34 -0.99 -21.41
C HIS A 22 -4.52 -2.06 -20.68
N LEU A 23 -4.75 -2.25 -19.38
CA LEU A 23 -4.14 -3.34 -18.61
C LEU A 23 -5.16 -4.47 -18.39
N ASP A 24 -4.80 -5.67 -18.82
CA ASP A 24 -5.60 -6.87 -18.54
C ASP A 24 -5.29 -7.46 -17.16
N PHE A 25 -6.22 -7.30 -16.22
CA PHE A 25 -6.06 -7.84 -14.87
C PHE A 25 -6.33 -9.34 -14.75
N GLU A 26 -6.81 -10.03 -15.79
CA GLU A 26 -7.17 -11.45 -15.71
C GLU A 26 -6.09 -12.34 -16.36
N SER A 27 -5.60 -12.08 -17.57
CA SER A 27 -4.83 -13.07 -18.37
C SER A 27 -3.39 -12.71 -18.80
N THR A 28 -2.77 -11.66 -18.26
CA THR A 28 -1.39 -11.28 -18.66
C THR A 28 -0.31 -12.30 -18.24
N SER A 29 0.60 -12.58 -19.18
CA SER A 29 1.83 -13.35 -19.04
C SER A 29 3.06 -12.46 -19.26
N PRO A 30 4.29 -12.85 -18.87
CA PRO A 30 5.50 -12.08 -19.19
C PRO A 30 5.68 -11.93 -20.70
N THR A 31 6.39 -10.88 -21.12
CA THR A 31 6.89 -10.76 -22.49
C THR A 31 8.30 -11.35 -22.60
N ASP A 32 8.70 -11.77 -23.80
CA ASP A 32 9.99 -12.45 -24.01
C ASP A 32 11.19 -11.67 -23.46
N GLY A 33 11.11 -10.33 -23.42
CA GLY A 33 12.18 -9.44 -22.97
C GLY A 33 12.24 -9.12 -21.47
N ASP A 34 11.28 -9.55 -20.64
CA ASP A 34 11.25 -9.25 -19.20
C ASP A 34 11.02 -10.49 -18.31
N THR A 35 11.20 -11.69 -18.86
CA THR A 35 10.94 -12.96 -18.16
C THR A 35 11.67 -13.09 -16.82
N GLU A 36 12.95 -12.69 -16.74
CA GLU A 36 13.74 -12.77 -15.50
C GLU A 36 13.22 -11.81 -14.43
N SER A 37 13.08 -10.52 -14.77
CA SER A 37 12.54 -9.51 -13.87
C SER A 37 11.11 -9.84 -13.43
N TYR A 38 10.28 -10.34 -14.34
CA TYR A 38 8.94 -10.81 -14.03
C TYR A 38 8.96 -11.99 -13.05
N SER A 39 9.80 -13.00 -13.29
CA SER A 39 9.93 -14.16 -12.39
C SER A 39 10.39 -13.76 -11.00
N ASN A 40 11.38 -12.87 -10.91
CA ASN A 40 11.91 -12.37 -9.65
C ASN A 40 10.83 -11.61 -8.85
N VAL A 41 10.06 -10.75 -9.51
CA VAL A 41 8.97 -10.00 -8.86
C VAL A 41 7.81 -10.91 -8.50
N LEU A 42 7.51 -11.92 -9.32
CA LEU A 42 6.49 -12.91 -9.02
C LEU A 42 6.85 -13.70 -7.76
N GLN A 43 8.11 -14.14 -7.64
CA GLN A 43 8.63 -14.82 -6.46
C GLN A 43 8.57 -13.92 -5.21
N MET A 44 8.88 -12.63 -5.35
CA MET A 44 8.74 -11.66 -4.26
C MET A 44 7.28 -11.54 -3.77
N LEU A 45 6.29 -11.77 -4.64
CA LEU A 45 4.86 -11.70 -4.28
C LEU A 45 4.27 -13.02 -3.77
N GLU A 46 4.92 -14.17 -3.98
CA GLU A 46 4.45 -15.47 -3.48
C GLU A 46 4.05 -15.49 -1.98
N PRO A 47 4.83 -14.91 -1.04
CA PRO A 47 4.47 -14.98 0.37
C PRO A 47 3.28 -14.10 0.77
N THR A 48 2.85 -13.14 -0.06
CA THR A 48 1.86 -12.11 0.34
C THR A 48 0.55 -12.69 0.90
N ALA A 49 0.03 -13.75 0.30
CA ALA A 49 -1.22 -14.38 0.75
C ALA A 49 -1.09 -15.00 2.15
N ASP A 50 0.03 -15.67 2.43
CA ASP A 50 0.33 -16.26 3.74
C ASP A 50 0.57 -15.16 4.78
N LEU A 51 1.30 -14.09 4.43
CA LEU A 51 1.51 -12.95 5.33
C LEU A 51 0.19 -12.30 5.74
N LEU A 52 -0.71 -12.07 4.79
CA LEU A 52 -2.04 -11.52 5.08
C LEU A 52 -2.89 -12.50 5.91
N ALA A 53 -2.81 -13.80 5.64
CA ALA A 53 -3.52 -14.80 6.43
C ALA A 53 -3.05 -14.82 7.90
N ARG A 54 -1.73 -14.76 8.13
CA ARG A 54 -1.16 -14.68 9.48
C ARG A 54 -1.54 -13.40 10.21
N LEU A 55 -1.55 -12.26 9.51
CA LEU A 55 -1.96 -10.99 10.11
C LEU A 55 -3.45 -10.98 10.45
N ARG A 56 -4.31 -11.58 9.61
CA ARG A 56 -5.74 -11.78 9.92
C ARG A 56 -5.96 -12.67 11.13
N ALA A 57 -5.11 -13.68 11.33
CA ALA A 57 -5.16 -14.60 12.46
C ALA A 57 -4.43 -14.08 13.71
N TYR A 58 -3.95 -12.84 13.71
CA TYR A 58 -3.22 -12.28 14.84
C TYR A 58 -4.18 -11.88 15.98
N GLU A 59 -4.26 -12.71 17.01
CA GLU A 59 -5.12 -12.47 18.19
C GLU A 59 -4.49 -11.52 19.22
N GLY A 60 -3.15 -11.49 19.24
CA GLY A 60 -2.36 -10.77 20.23
C GLY A 60 -2.22 -11.49 21.57
N CYS A 61 -1.34 -10.97 22.42
CA CYS A 61 -0.92 -11.64 23.67
C CYS A 61 -1.36 -10.88 24.93
N GLY A 62 -2.33 -9.97 24.81
CA GLY A 62 -2.70 -9.02 25.85
C GLY A 62 -3.12 -9.64 27.18
N GLU A 63 -3.80 -10.79 27.17
CA GLU A 63 -4.20 -11.49 28.40
C GLU A 63 -2.99 -11.99 29.19
N TYR A 64 -2.09 -12.72 28.53
CA TYR A 64 -0.87 -13.24 29.15
C TYR A 64 0.06 -12.11 29.60
N ILE A 65 0.18 -11.04 28.81
CA ILE A 65 0.97 -9.86 29.18
C ILE A 65 0.40 -9.17 30.42
N ARG A 66 -0.93 -9.01 30.51
CA ARG A 66 -1.58 -8.41 31.68
C ARG A 66 -1.36 -9.26 32.93
N GLN A 67 -1.45 -10.59 32.82
CA GLN A 67 -1.18 -11.50 33.94
C GLN A 67 0.27 -11.37 34.42
N ALA A 68 1.25 -11.41 33.51
CA ALA A 68 2.67 -11.28 33.86
C ALA A 68 3.03 -9.91 34.47
N ILE A 69 2.34 -8.83 34.09
CA ILE A 69 2.55 -7.49 34.68
C ILE A 69 1.81 -7.34 36.02
N GLY A 70 0.61 -7.90 36.14
CA GLY A 70 -0.24 -7.76 37.32
C GLY A 70 0.15 -8.65 38.50
N ASP A 71 0.65 -9.85 38.22
CA ASP A 71 1.17 -10.80 39.22
C ASP A 71 2.52 -11.39 38.72
N PRO A 72 3.63 -10.63 38.86
CA PRO A 72 4.92 -11.05 38.32
C PRO A 72 5.48 -12.26 39.08
N SER A 73 5.52 -13.41 38.41
CA SER A 73 6.16 -14.65 38.88
C SER A 73 6.93 -15.33 37.73
N PRO A 74 7.89 -16.24 38.02
CA PRO A 74 8.57 -17.01 36.97
C PRO A 74 7.58 -17.74 36.03
N GLU A 75 6.48 -18.25 36.57
CA GLU A 75 5.45 -18.98 35.83
C GLU A 75 4.65 -18.04 34.92
N THR A 76 4.15 -16.92 35.44
CA THR A 76 3.34 -15.96 34.64
C THR A 76 4.19 -15.31 33.56
N GLU A 77 5.44 -14.98 33.88
CA GLU A 77 6.39 -14.42 32.93
C GLU A 77 6.81 -15.42 31.84
N ALA A 78 7.02 -16.71 32.18
CA ALA A 78 7.35 -17.76 31.21
C ALA A 78 6.17 -18.04 30.27
N LEU A 79 4.95 -18.08 30.81
CA LEU A 79 3.74 -18.25 30.00
C LEU A 79 3.52 -17.07 29.05
N ALA A 80 3.66 -15.83 29.52
CA ALA A 80 3.60 -14.67 28.62
C ALA A 80 4.66 -14.74 27.52
N TRP A 81 5.88 -15.16 27.87
CA TRP A 81 6.95 -15.29 26.89
C TRP A 81 6.67 -16.38 25.83
N SER A 82 6.09 -17.52 26.22
CA SER A 82 5.78 -18.62 25.29
C SER A 82 4.73 -18.23 24.24
N HIS A 83 3.86 -17.26 24.55
CA HIS A 83 2.88 -16.71 23.59
C HIS A 83 3.43 -15.51 22.80
N VAL A 84 4.14 -14.59 23.47
CA VAL A 84 4.67 -13.38 22.84
C VAL A 84 5.74 -13.72 21.81
N LYS A 85 6.60 -14.71 22.07
CA LYS A 85 7.71 -15.03 21.16
C LYS A 85 7.23 -15.44 19.75
N PRO A 86 6.32 -16.41 19.57
CA PRO A 86 5.77 -16.72 18.24
C PRO A 86 5.05 -15.54 17.58
N ALA A 87 4.31 -14.74 18.36
CA ALA A 87 3.64 -13.55 17.85
C ALA A 87 4.66 -12.54 17.28
N VAL A 88 5.74 -12.29 18.01
CA VAL A 88 6.84 -11.40 17.59
C VAL A 88 7.59 -11.95 16.39
N ASP A 89 7.77 -13.27 16.28
CA ASP A 89 8.42 -13.88 15.12
C ASP A 89 7.61 -13.59 13.83
N ASN A 90 6.27 -13.60 13.89
CA ASN A 90 5.43 -13.11 12.79
C ASN A 90 5.64 -11.61 12.53
N LEU A 91 5.72 -10.78 13.58
CA LEU A 91 5.93 -9.34 13.43
C LEU A 91 7.27 -9.00 12.75
N LYS A 92 8.34 -9.72 13.11
CA LYS A 92 9.65 -9.64 12.46
C LYS A 92 9.58 -10.09 11.00
N MET A 93 8.82 -11.14 10.71
CA MET A 93 8.64 -11.64 9.35
C MET A 93 7.98 -10.60 8.44
N PHE A 94 6.94 -9.91 8.92
CA PHE A 94 6.29 -8.84 8.16
C PHE A 94 7.25 -7.67 7.90
N TYR A 95 8.07 -7.27 8.88
CA TYR A 95 9.10 -6.24 8.68
C TYR A 95 10.16 -6.70 7.67
N LYS A 96 10.68 -7.92 7.78
CA LYS A 96 11.66 -8.45 6.79
C LYS A 96 11.08 -8.48 5.37
N TYR A 97 9.78 -8.70 5.24
CA TYR A 97 9.11 -8.60 3.96
C TYR A 97 9.10 -7.16 3.42
N SER A 98 8.90 -6.13 4.27
CA SER A 98 9.02 -4.74 3.84
C SER A 98 10.42 -4.42 3.30
N VAL A 99 11.47 -4.92 3.95
CA VAL A 99 12.86 -4.80 3.46
C VAL A 99 13.05 -5.50 2.11
N THR A 100 12.37 -6.61 1.87
CA THR A 100 12.39 -7.29 0.56
C THR A 100 11.76 -6.39 -0.50
N ILE A 101 10.63 -5.73 -0.21
CA ILE A 101 10.00 -4.76 -1.12
C ILE A 101 10.97 -3.63 -1.48
N GLU A 102 11.74 -3.12 -0.52
CA GLU A 102 12.75 -2.06 -0.74
C GLU A 102 13.79 -2.44 -1.80
N GLY A 103 14.18 -3.72 -1.87
CA GLY A 103 15.15 -4.22 -2.85
C GLY A 103 14.58 -4.44 -4.27
N PHE A 104 13.29 -4.78 -4.39
CA PHE A 104 12.67 -5.15 -5.67
C PHE A 104 11.88 -4.01 -6.33
N LEU A 105 11.25 -3.13 -5.55
CA LEU A 105 10.45 -2.05 -6.11
C LEU A 105 11.23 -1.12 -7.07
N PRO A 106 12.50 -0.75 -6.80
CA PRO A 106 13.29 0.04 -7.74
C PRO A 106 13.46 -0.64 -9.11
N GLN A 107 13.59 -1.97 -9.16
CA GLN A 107 13.76 -2.73 -10.40
C GLN A 107 12.48 -2.71 -11.25
N ILE A 108 11.32 -2.77 -10.59
CA ILE A 108 10.01 -2.62 -11.24
C ILE A 108 9.88 -1.21 -11.83
N LEU A 109 10.21 -0.19 -11.03
CA LEU A 109 10.12 1.21 -11.46
C LEU A 109 11.11 1.53 -12.59
N GLU A 110 12.29 0.93 -12.58
CA GLU A 110 13.29 1.08 -13.64
C GLU A 110 12.72 0.64 -15.00
N ILE A 111 12.12 -0.55 -15.07
CA ILE A 111 11.55 -1.09 -16.32
C ILE A 111 10.31 -0.31 -16.75
N LEU A 112 9.42 0.03 -15.81
CA LEU A 112 8.14 0.64 -16.16
C LEU A 112 8.23 2.16 -16.38
N CYS A 113 9.11 2.86 -15.66
CA CYS A 113 9.10 4.32 -15.58
C CYS A 113 10.29 4.99 -16.27
N ILE A 114 11.39 4.29 -16.59
CA ILE A 114 12.49 4.91 -17.34
C ILE A 114 12.18 4.85 -18.85
N GLY A 115 12.24 6.01 -19.51
CA GLY A 115 11.92 6.15 -20.93
C GLY A 115 10.46 6.50 -21.17
N ASP A 116 9.84 5.85 -22.16
CA ASP A 116 8.45 6.11 -22.57
C ASP A 116 7.50 5.22 -21.75
N VAL A 117 6.86 5.83 -20.76
CA VAL A 117 6.01 5.15 -19.78
C VAL A 117 4.84 4.40 -20.42
N ASN A 118 4.15 5.02 -21.38
CA ASN A 118 2.98 4.39 -22.00
C ASN A 118 3.39 3.17 -22.81
N LYS A 119 4.47 3.27 -23.59
CA LYS A 119 5.03 2.10 -24.30
C LYS A 119 5.49 1.02 -23.34
N ASN A 120 6.12 1.39 -22.22
CA ASN A 120 6.57 0.42 -21.23
C ASN A 120 5.39 -0.30 -20.57
N LEU A 121 4.31 0.41 -20.21
CA LEU A 121 3.12 -0.21 -19.63
C LEU A 121 2.39 -1.12 -20.62
N GLU A 122 2.33 -0.75 -21.90
CA GLU A 122 1.75 -1.58 -22.96
C GLU A 122 2.58 -2.82 -23.26
N LYS A 123 3.91 -2.68 -23.24
CA LYS A 123 4.85 -3.78 -23.50
C LYS A 123 4.96 -4.72 -22.30
N HIS A 124 5.08 -4.17 -21.09
CA HIS A 124 5.38 -4.91 -19.86
C HIS A 124 4.14 -5.09 -18.98
N GLN A 125 3.00 -5.49 -19.57
CA GLN A 125 1.72 -5.59 -18.86
C GLN A 125 1.76 -6.56 -17.68
N GLY A 126 2.49 -7.68 -17.82
CA GLY A 126 2.68 -8.63 -16.74
C GLY A 126 3.34 -7.97 -15.52
N LEU A 127 4.42 -7.22 -15.72
CA LEU A 127 5.12 -6.52 -14.65
C LEU A 127 4.26 -5.40 -14.05
N ALA A 128 3.53 -4.64 -14.87
CA ALA A 128 2.57 -3.64 -14.41
C ALA A 128 1.48 -4.26 -13.51
N LYS A 129 0.97 -5.45 -13.86
CA LYS A 129 0.03 -6.20 -13.02
C LYS A 129 0.65 -6.65 -11.70
N LEU A 130 1.90 -7.09 -11.70
CA LEU A 130 2.61 -7.44 -10.45
C LEU A 130 2.79 -6.20 -9.55
N LEU A 131 3.10 -5.03 -10.12
CA LEU A 131 3.11 -3.78 -9.38
C LEU A 131 1.73 -3.51 -8.75
N CYS A 132 0.64 -3.64 -9.49
CA CYS A 132 -0.71 -3.50 -8.95
C CYS A 132 -0.99 -4.51 -7.81
N LYS A 133 -0.54 -5.77 -7.93
CA LYS A 133 -0.66 -6.76 -6.85
C LYS A 133 0.13 -6.36 -5.59
N LEU A 134 1.31 -5.77 -5.75
CA LEU A 134 2.07 -5.22 -4.62
C LEU A 134 1.30 -4.09 -3.94
N LEU A 135 0.73 -3.15 -4.71
CA LEU A 135 -0.06 -2.05 -4.15
C LEU A 135 -1.33 -2.53 -3.45
N ASP A 136 -1.98 -3.58 -3.98
CA ASP A 136 -3.12 -4.23 -3.34
C ASP A 136 -2.74 -4.86 -1.99
N PHE A 137 -1.62 -5.59 -1.94
CA PHE A 137 -1.07 -6.15 -0.70
C PHE A 137 -0.76 -5.05 0.33
N VAL A 138 -0.13 -3.95 -0.09
CA VAL A 138 0.19 -2.80 0.78
C VAL A 138 -1.07 -2.28 1.46
N PHE A 139 -2.14 -2.08 0.69
CA PHE A 139 -3.42 -1.61 1.24
C PHE A 139 -4.01 -2.61 2.23
N GLU A 140 -4.07 -3.89 1.87
CA GLU A 140 -4.67 -4.92 2.73
C GLU A 140 -3.90 -5.09 4.04
N PHE A 141 -2.57 -5.11 3.97
CA PHE A 141 -1.70 -5.24 5.14
C PHE A 141 -1.94 -4.07 6.11
N ASP A 142 -1.86 -2.84 5.61
CA ASP A 142 -2.01 -1.65 6.44
C ASP A 142 -3.43 -1.52 7.02
N SER A 143 -4.45 -1.90 6.25
CA SER A 143 -5.84 -1.94 6.72
C SER A 143 -6.05 -2.94 7.86
N LEU A 144 -5.39 -4.09 7.80
CA LEU A 144 -5.41 -5.08 8.88
C LEU A 144 -4.63 -4.56 10.09
N LYS A 145 -3.41 -4.05 9.88
CA LYS A 145 -2.56 -3.51 10.96
C LYS A 145 -3.25 -2.40 11.74
N MET A 146 -3.96 -1.48 11.07
CA MET A 146 -4.69 -0.40 11.72
C MET A 146 -5.83 -0.90 12.63
N LYS A 147 -6.35 -2.11 12.38
CA LYS A 147 -7.41 -2.75 13.18
C LYS A 147 -6.87 -3.63 14.30
N THR A 148 -5.55 -3.81 14.39
CA THR A 148 -4.90 -4.70 15.35
C THR A 148 -3.97 -3.91 16.30
N PRO A 149 -4.53 -3.13 17.25
CA PRO A 149 -3.73 -2.34 18.19
C PRO A 149 -2.80 -3.20 19.09
N GLN A 150 -3.09 -4.50 19.23
CA GLN A 150 -2.31 -5.46 20.02
C GLN A 150 -0.86 -5.58 19.53
N ILE A 151 -0.61 -5.42 18.23
CA ILE A 151 0.73 -5.54 17.61
C ILE A 151 1.76 -4.67 18.33
N GLN A 152 1.43 -3.40 18.58
CA GLN A 152 2.37 -2.48 19.23
C GLN A 152 2.58 -2.83 20.70
N ASN A 153 1.53 -3.28 21.39
CA ASN A 153 1.58 -3.65 22.80
C ASN A 153 2.45 -4.90 23.02
N ASP A 154 2.23 -5.93 22.19
CA ASP A 154 2.96 -7.19 22.28
C ASP A 154 4.44 -6.99 21.97
N PHE A 155 4.75 -6.22 20.92
CA PHE A 155 6.12 -5.91 20.56
C PHE A 155 6.83 -5.02 21.61
N SER A 156 6.10 -4.07 22.22
CA SER A 156 6.63 -3.25 23.32
C SER A 156 6.90 -4.08 24.57
N TYR A 157 6.09 -5.10 24.86
CA TYR A 157 6.38 -6.05 25.94
C TYR A 157 7.62 -6.89 25.63
N TYR A 158 7.72 -7.42 24.41
CA TYR A 158 8.90 -8.17 23.96
C TYR A 158 10.21 -7.40 24.15
N ARG A 159 10.26 -6.13 23.72
CA ARG A 159 11.45 -5.28 23.90
C ARG A 159 11.83 -5.10 25.37
N ARG A 160 10.84 -4.93 26.27
CA ARG A 160 11.09 -4.85 27.72
C ARG A 160 11.64 -6.16 28.29
N CYS A 161 11.23 -7.31 27.75
CA CYS A 161 11.79 -8.60 28.14
C CYS A 161 13.23 -8.79 27.62
N LEU A 162 13.54 -8.33 26.40
CA LEU A 162 14.90 -8.35 25.85
C LEU A 162 15.86 -7.52 26.71
N SER A 163 15.49 -6.28 27.04
CA SER A 163 16.35 -5.36 27.81
C SER A 163 16.63 -5.83 29.24
N ARG A 164 15.76 -6.68 29.82
CA ARG A 164 15.93 -7.27 31.16
C ARG A 164 16.89 -8.48 31.15
N GLY A 165 17.53 -8.81 30.03
CA GLY A 165 18.52 -9.89 29.96
C GLY A 165 17.91 -11.29 29.90
N LYS A 166 16.66 -11.47 29.46
CA LYS A 166 16.10 -12.84 29.31
C LYS A 166 16.77 -13.69 28.23
N LEU A 167 17.65 -13.11 27.41
CA LEU A 167 18.57 -13.84 26.52
C LEU A 167 20.01 -13.94 27.08
N SER A 168 20.32 -13.33 28.23
CA SER A 168 21.70 -13.04 28.63
C SER A 168 22.48 -14.21 29.25
N ASN A 169 21.87 -15.39 29.43
CA ASN A 169 22.56 -16.47 30.12
C ASN A 169 23.25 -17.48 29.18
N GLU A 170 22.97 -17.47 27.87
CA GLU A 170 23.57 -18.44 26.91
C GLU A 170 23.89 -17.87 25.50
N VAL A 171 23.55 -16.62 25.19
CA VAL A 171 23.66 -16.07 23.83
C VAL A 171 24.89 -15.17 23.70
N ASP A 172 25.71 -15.39 22.66
CA ASP A 172 26.87 -14.54 22.33
C ASP A 172 26.46 -13.06 22.22
N LEU A 173 27.32 -12.17 22.75
CA LEU A 173 27.08 -10.72 22.84
C LEU A 173 26.74 -10.11 21.46
N LYS A 174 27.36 -10.61 20.39
CA LYS A 174 27.08 -10.17 19.01
C LYS A 174 25.65 -10.47 18.57
N SER A 175 25.15 -11.65 18.89
CA SER A 175 23.78 -12.06 18.55
C SER A 175 22.75 -11.25 19.34
N ALA A 176 23.04 -10.94 20.61
CA ALA A 176 22.19 -10.06 21.42
C ALA A 176 22.14 -8.63 20.87
N MET A 177 23.28 -8.08 20.42
CA MET A 177 23.31 -6.75 19.78
C MET A 177 22.54 -6.72 18.46
N SER A 178 22.71 -7.74 17.63
CA SER A 178 21.98 -7.87 16.35
C SER A 178 20.46 -7.97 16.55
N GLU A 179 20.03 -8.69 17.58
CA GLU A 179 18.63 -8.82 17.95
C GLU A 179 18.04 -7.49 18.46
N ASP A 180 18.79 -6.71 19.25
CA ASP A 180 18.35 -5.39 19.70
C ASP A 180 18.22 -4.39 18.53
N GLU A 181 19.19 -4.37 17.61
CA GLU A 181 19.14 -3.53 16.42
C GLU A 181 17.91 -3.85 15.54
N LEU A 182 17.68 -5.14 15.27
CA LEU A 182 16.49 -5.60 14.55
C LEU A 182 15.22 -5.20 15.30
N ALA A 183 15.19 -5.34 16.62
CA ALA A 183 14.02 -4.97 17.41
C ALA A 183 13.73 -3.46 17.34
N ASN A 184 14.76 -2.62 17.30
CA ASN A 184 14.61 -1.17 17.11
C ASN A 184 14.01 -0.85 15.73
N GLN A 185 14.48 -1.49 14.67
CA GLN A 185 13.94 -1.31 13.32
C GLN A 185 12.48 -1.75 13.20
N VAL A 186 12.14 -2.93 13.74
CA VAL A 186 10.77 -3.44 13.78
C VAL A 186 9.85 -2.50 14.58
N SER A 187 10.35 -1.93 15.68
CA SER A 187 9.61 -0.93 16.46
C SER A 187 9.28 0.31 15.63
N MET A 188 10.25 0.81 14.85
CA MET A 188 10.06 1.97 13.98
C MET A 188 9.09 1.68 12.84
N PHE A 189 9.13 0.47 12.29
CA PHE A 189 8.16 0.02 11.29
C PHE A 189 6.73 0.11 11.84
N TYR A 190 6.42 -0.50 12.99
CA TYR A 190 5.05 -0.51 13.53
C TYR A 190 4.57 0.81 14.14
N ALA A 191 5.48 1.76 14.40
CA ALA A 191 5.12 3.10 14.87
C ALA A 191 4.28 3.87 13.86
N TYR A 192 4.43 3.59 12.56
CA TYR A 192 3.59 4.19 11.52
C TYR A 192 2.23 3.49 11.43
N PRO A 193 1.10 4.21 11.29
CA PRO A 193 -0.21 3.60 11.07
C PRO A 193 -0.26 2.69 9.84
N THR A 194 0.47 3.07 8.78
CA THR A 194 0.49 2.46 7.44
C THR A 194 1.93 2.11 7.04
N PRO A 195 2.54 1.12 7.70
CA PRO A 195 3.97 0.87 7.59
C PRO A 195 4.38 0.39 6.18
N MET A 196 3.59 -0.45 5.50
CA MET A 196 3.91 -0.90 4.14
C MET A 196 3.79 0.25 3.13
N LEU A 197 2.77 1.10 3.28
CA LEU A 197 2.61 2.29 2.45
C LEU A 197 3.77 3.27 2.64
N LYS A 198 4.22 3.47 3.89
CA LYS A 198 5.38 4.28 4.21
C LYS A 198 6.64 3.74 3.52
N THR A 199 6.86 2.43 3.55
CA THR A 199 7.98 1.77 2.86
C THR A 199 7.92 2.05 1.36
N VAL A 200 6.83 1.70 0.66
CA VAL A 200 6.76 1.88 -0.81
C VAL A 200 6.85 3.34 -1.23
N THR A 201 6.28 4.26 -0.46
CA THR A 201 6.35 5.70 -0.74
C THR A 201 7.78 6.22 -0.60
N THR A 202 8.49 5.80 0.45
CA THR A 202 9.88 6.21 0.70
C THR A 202 10.79 5.69 -0.40
N VAL A 203 10.71 4.39 -0.72
CA VAL A 203 11.50 3.77 -1.80
C VAL A 203 11.24 4.43 -3.15
N THR A 204 9.98 4.73 -3.46
CA THR A 204 9.62 5.40 -4.73
C THR A 204 10.19 6.82 -4.76
N THR A 205 10.16 7.55 -3.65
CA THR A 205 10.72 8.91 -3.54
C THR A 205 12.24 8.90 -3.71
N ASP A 206 12.92 7.93 -3.09
CA ASP A 206 14.37 7.76 -3.21
C ASP A 206 14.77 7.40 -4.64
N PHE A 207 14.02 6.49 -5.28
CA PHE A 207 14.21 6.14 -6.69
C PHE A 207 14.05 7.37 -7.61
N VAL A 208 12.98 8.14 -7.42
CA VAL A 208 12.74 9.38 -8.19
C VAL A 208 13.88 10.37 -8.03
N SER A 209 14.37 10.55 -6.79
CA SER A 209 15.46 11.47 -6.48
C SER A 209 16.78 11.02 -7.09
N LYS A 210 17.07 9.71 -7.05
CA LYS A 210 18.31 9.12 -7.56
C LYS A 210 18.38 9.12 -9.09
N HIS A 211 17.27 8.85 -9.77
CA HIS A 211 17.23 8.73 -11.23
C HIS A 211 16.70 9.98 -11.95
N ASN A 212 16.21 10.98 -11.21
CA ASN A 212 15.59 12.21 -11.74
C ASN A 212 14.40 11.93 -12.69
N VAL A 213 13.54 10.99 -12.29
CA VAL A 213 12.41 10.48 -13.10
C VAL A 213 11.05 10.82 -12.50
N GLY A 214 10.95 11.93 -11.76
CA GLY A 214 9.71 12.31 -11.05
C GLY A 214 8.51 12.42 -11.98
N ARG A 215 8.68 13.02 -13.16
CA ARG A 215 7.62 13.11 -14.17
C ARG A 215 7.16 11.74 -14.66
N SER A 216 8.09 10.85 -14.98
CA SER A 216 7.77 9.53 -15.53
C SER A 216 7.11 8.61 -14.49
N VAL A 217 7.57 8.66 -13.24
CA VAL A 217 6.94 7.90 -12.14
C VAL A 217 5.54 8.45 -11.83
N SER A 218 5.37 9.77 -11.79
CA SER A 218 4.05 10.40 -11.67
C SER A 218 3.11 10.01 -12.82
N GLU A 219 3.61 10.00 -14.07
CA GLU A 219 2.84 9.54 -15.23
C GLU A 219 2.39 8.09 -15.06
N CYS A 220 3.32 7.19 -14.71
CA CYS A 220 3.03 5.77 -14.46
C CYS A 220 1.92 5.60 -13.40
N LEU A 221 2.08 6.22 -12.24
CA LEU A 221 1.11 6.13 -11.13
C LEU A 221 -0.26 6.70 -11.52
N SER A 222 -0.29 7.83 -12.24
CA SER A 222 -1.53 8.43 -12.72
C SER A 222 -2.24 7.55 -13.76
N THR A 223 -1.48 6.89 -14.63
CA THR A 223 -2.01 5.92 -15.60
C THR A 223 -2.59 4.71 -14.89
N LEU A 224 -1.89 4.12 -13.92
CA LEU A 224 -2.42 3.00 -13.12
C LEU A 224 -3.72 3.39 -12.39
N ALA A 225 -3.75 4.56 -11.74
CA ALA A 225 -4.96 5.06 -11.09
C ALA A 225 -6.11 5.26 -12.08
N GLY A 226 -5.83 5.81 -13.26
CA GLY A 226 -6.81 6.03 -14.33
C GLY A 226 -7.37 4.73 -14.91
N VAL A 227 -6.53 3.71 -15.12
CA VAL A 227 -6.94 2.39 -15.60
C VAL A 227 -7.83 1.68 -14.58
N CYS A 228 -7.46 1.73 -13.29
CA CYS A 228 -8.29 1.19 -12.22
C CYS A 228 -9.64 1.92 -12.11
N TYR A 229 -9.65 3.24 -12.19
CA TYR A 229 -10.88 4.05 -12.22
C TYR A 229 -11.77 3.68 -13.42
N SER A 230 -11.18 3.54 -14.60
CA SER A 230 -11.89 3.16 -15.84
C SER A 230 -12.53 1.79 -15.72
N THR A 231 -11.79 0.81 -15.18
CA THR A 231 -12.29 -0.55 -14.95
C THR A 231 -13.49 -0.56 -13.99
N VAL A 232 -13.42 0.21 -12.91
CA VAL A 232 -14.52 0.33 -11.93
C VAL A 232 -15.72 1.07 -12.52
N SER A 233 -15.50 2.17 -13.25
CA SER A 233 -16.56 3.01 -13.79
C SER A 233 -17.30 2.36 -14.97
N ASN A 234 -16.59 1.57 -15.77
CA ASN A 234 -17.15 0.82 -16.90
C ASN A 234 -17.92 -0.45 -16.47
N ASN A 235 -18.03 -0.72 -15.17
CA ASN A 235 -18.73 -1.89 -14.63
C ASN A 235 -20.20 -1.97 -15.09
N LYS A 236 -20.86 -0.83 -15.38
CA LYS A 236 -22.23 -0.82 -15.93
C LYS A 236 -22.33 -1.41 -17.34
N LYS A 237 -21.27 -1.28 -18.16
CA LYS A 237 -21.24 -1.76 -19.56
C LYS A 237 -20.65 -3.16 -19.65
N LYS A 238 -19.65 -3.47 -18.82
CA LYS A 238 -19.00 -4.78 -18.73
C LYS A 238 -18.86 -5.15 -17.26
N PRO A 239 -19.80 -5.92 -16.70
CA PRO A 239 -19.78 -6.32 -15.30
C PRO A 239 -18.45 -6.98 -14.93
N GLN A 240 -17.80 -6.47 -13.89
CA GLN A 240 -16.57 -6.97 -13.31
C GLN A 240 -16.90 -7.80 -12.05
N LYS A 241 -16.03 -8.75 -11.73
CA LYS A 241 -16.15 -9.51 -10.48
C LYS A 241 -15.99 -8.56 -9.29
N PRO A 242 -16.72 -8.74 -8.17
CA PRO A 242 -16.56 -7.92 -6.97
C PRO A 242 -15.11 -7.87 -6.46
N THR A 243 -14.37 -8.97 -6.60
CA THR A 243 -12.95 -9.06 -6.26
C THR A 243 -12.09 -8.12 -7.12
N THR A 244 -12.35 -8.05 -8.43
CA THR A 244 -11.64 -7.15 -9.36
C THR A 244 -11.95 -5.69 -9.08
N ILE A 245 -13.19 -5.37 -8.69
CA ILE A 245 -13.57 -4.02 -8.28
C ILE A 245 -12.82 -3.62 -7.01
N ALA A 246 -12.82 -4.46 -5.98
CA ALA A 246 -12.13 -4.19 -4.72
C ALA A 246 -10.62 -4.01 -4.95
N PHE A 247 -10.00 -4.89 -5.73
CA PHE A 247 -8.62 -4.78 -6.18
C PHE A 247 -8.34 -3.43 -6.86
N CYS A 248 -9.11 -3.07 -7.88
CA CYS A 248 -8.91 -1.81 -8.60
C CYS A 248 -9.07 -0.58 -7.70
N LEU A 249 -10.03 -0.59 -6.77
CA LEU A 249 -10.22 0.52 -5.84
C LEU A 249 -9.02 0.70 -4.89
N ARG A 250 -8.46 -0.41 -4.37
CA ARG A 250 -7.29 -0.38 -3.49
C ARG A 250 -6.05 0.09 -4.22
N VAL A 251 -5.78 -0.46 -5.40
CA VAL A 251 -4.66 -0.05 -6.27
C VAL A 251 -4.79 1.43 -6.64
N MET A 252 -5.98 1.88 -7.05
CA MET A 252 -6.24 3.28 -7.35
C MET A 252 -5.90 4.19 -6.17
N VAL A 253 -6.36 3.86 -4.95
CA VAL A 253 -6.09 4.67 -3.75
C VAL A 253 -4.60 4.73 -3.43
N ILE A 254 -3.90 3.60 -3.44
CA ILE A 254 -2.45 3.58 -3.15
C ILE A 254 -1.67 4.34 -4.22
N ALA A 255 -1.99 4.16 -5.50
CA ALA A 255 -1.35 4.90 -6.60
C ALA A 255 -1.56 6.41 -6.47
N ILE A 256 -2.77 6.86 -6.09
CA ILE A 256 -3.07 8.27 -5.81
C ILE A 256 -2.20 8.80 -4.67
N ILE A 257 -2.09 8.04 -3.57
CA ILE A 257 -1.30 8.47 -2.41
C ILE A 257 0.17 8.61 -2.80
N ILE A 258 0.77 7.61 -3.46
CA ILE A 258 2.16 7.67 -3.87
C ILE A 258 2.37 8.83 -4.86
N TYR A 259 1.47 9.01 -5.84
CA TYR A 259 1.52 10.14 -6.77
C TYR A 259 1.56 11.48 -6.03
N ASP A 260 0.71 11.64 -5.00
CA ASP A 260 0.66 12.86 -4.20
C ASP A 260 1.96 13.15 -3.43
N HIS A 261 2.76 12.13 -3.11
CA HIS A 261 4.08 12.32 -2.49
C HIS A 261 5.18 12.66 -3.51
N ILE A 262 5.06 12.14 -4.74
CA ILE A 262 6.06 12.31 -5.82
C ILE A 262 5.86 13.61 -6.60
N ASP A 263 4.63 13.94 -6.98
CA ASP A 263 4.34 15.12 -7.78
C ASP A 263 4.52 16.40 -6.95
N PRO A 264 5.30 17.40 -7.43
CA PRO A 264 5.52 18.64 -6.69
C PRO A 264 4.25 19.45 -6.40
N GLN A 265 3.23 19.34 -7.25
CA GLN A 265 1.94 20.03 -7.07
C GLN A 265 0.91 19.14 -6.35
N GLY A 266 1.15 17.83 -6.28
CA GLY A 266 0.26 16.88 -5.63
C GLY A 266 -0.98 16.50 -6.45
N ALA A 267 -1.71 15.51 -5.96
CA ALA A 267 -2.84 14.89 -6.65
C ALA A 267 -4.11 15.75 -6.66
N PHE A 268 -4.19 16.78 -5.80
CA PHE A 268 -5.42 17.51 -5.49
C PHE A 268 -5.60 18.82 -6.28
N THR A 269 -4.59 19.20 -7.06
CA THR A 269 -4.65 20.39 -7.90
C THR A 269 -5.50 20.16 -9.14
N LYS A 270 -5.96 21.24 -9.78
CA LYS A 270 -6.74 21.14 -11.02
C LYS A 270 -5.89 20.68 -12.22
N SER A 271 -4.57 20.87 -12.15
CA SER A 271 -3.59 20.45 -13.14
C SER A 271 -3.26 18.96 -13.05
N SER A 272 -3.57 18.32 -11.92
CA SER A 272 -3.38 16.88 -11.74
C SER A 272 -4.14 16.08 -12.81
N PRO A 273 -3.51 15.07 -13.44
CA PRO A 273 -4.20 14.15 -14.35
C PRO A 273 -5.23 13.27 -13.61
N ILE A 274 -5.10 13.15 -12.28
CA ILE A 274 -5.97 12.32 -11.45
C ILE A 274 -7.23 13.11 -11.05
N ASN A 275 -8.39 12.62 -11.47
CA ASN A 275 -9.67 13.19 -11.05
C ASN A 275 -10.11 12.65 -9.68
N ILE A 276 -9.57 13.24 -8.61
CA ILE A 276 -9.87 12.85 -7.22
C ILE A 276 -11.38 12.82 -6.92
N LYS A 277 -12.16 13.79 -7.42
CA LYS A 277 -13.60 13.82 -7.16
C LYS A 277 -14.30 12.58 -7.72
N SER A 278 -13.93 12.17 -8.94
CA SER A 278 -14.47 10.98 -9.57
C SER A 278 -13.97 9.70 -8.91
N SER A 279 -12.68 9.62 -8.55
CA SER A 279 -12.12 8.48 -7.81
C SER A 279 -12.87 8.26 -6.48
N VAL A 280 -13.13 9.32 -5.74
CA VAL A 280 -13.88 9.24 -4.46
C VAL A 280 -15.32 8.83 -4.68
N LYS A 281 -16.00 9.38 -5.69
CA LYS A 281 -17.36 8.94 -6.05
C LYS A 281 -17.38 7.46 -6.44
N ALA A 282 -16.37 6.97 -7.15
CA ALA A 282 -16.25 5.57 -7.53
C ALA A 282 -16.07 4.66 -6.30
N ILE A 283 -15.27 5.07 -5.33
CA ILE A 283 -15.13 4.38 -4.04
C ILE A 283 -16.50 4.21 -3.36
N HIS A 284 -17.30 5.28 -3.25
CA HIS A 284 -18.62 5.18 -2.63
C HIS A 284 -19.65 4.41 -3.44
N SER A 285 -19.56 4.46 -4.77
CA SER A 285 -20.57 3.85 -5.66
C SER A 285 -20.34 2.35 -5.87
N HIS A 286 -19.08 1.91 -5.79
CA HIS A 286 -18.67 0.55 -6.15
C HIS A 286 -17.92 -0.19 -5.04
N GLY A 287 -17.45 0.52 -4.01
CA GLY A 287 -16.78 -0.09 -2.86
C GLY A 287 -17.75 -0.92 -2.02
N ASN A 288 -17.23 -1.96 -1.39
CA ASN A 288 -17.98 -2.74 -0.40
C ASN A 288 -18.00 -2.00 0.96
N SER A 289 -18.90 -2.40 1.86
CA SER A 289 -19.08 -1.77 3.17
C SER A 289 -17.85 -1.85 4.07
N ASN A 290 -17.00 -2.85 3.89
CA ASN A 290 -15.84 -3.11 4.76
C ASN A 290 -14.61 -2.31 4.32
N ASP A 291 -14.41 -2.14 3.01
CA ASP A 291 -13.24 -1.48 2.42
C ASP A 291 -13.45 0.01 2.24
N THR A 292 -14.67 0.47 1.94
CA THR A 292 -14.96 1.89 1.69
C THR A 292 -14.44 2.82 2.80
N PRO A 293 -14.70 2.56 4.09
CA PRO A 293 -14.15 3.40 5.17
C PRO A 293 -12.62 3.39 5.22
N ASN A 294 -11.98 2.24 4.94
CA ASN A 294 -10.52 2.12 4.94
C ASN A 294 -9.91 2.87 3.75
N LEU A 295 -10.52 2.80 2.57
CA LEU A 295 -10.10 3.50 1.35
C LEU A 295 -10.12 5.02 1.55
N ILE A 296 -11.22 5.54 2.12
CA ILE A 296 -11.35 6.97 2.43
C ILE A 296 -10.38 7.40 3.53
N SER A 297 -10.22 6.59 4.58
CA SER A 297 -9.26 6.87 5.65
C SER A 297 -7.82 6.89 5.14
N ALA A 298 -7.48 5.97 4.22
CA ALA A 298 -6.17 5.93 3.60
C ALA A 298 -5.86 7.24 2.85
N LEU A 299 -6.80 7.73 2.01
CA LEU A 299 -6.66 9.01 1.34
C LEU A 299 -6.58 10.18 2.33
N ARG A 300 -7.35 10.16 3.41
CA ARG A 300 -7.42 11.28 4.37
C ARG A 300 -6.13 11.44 5.17
N TYR A 301 -5.53 10.34 5.61
CA TYR A 301 -4.42 10.38 6.58
C TYR A 301 -3.03 10.18 5.98
N ASN A 302 -2.93 9.67 4.74
CA ASN A 302 -1.63 9.36 4.13
C ASN A 302 -1.25 10.28 2.97
N THR A 303 -2.13 11.20 2.57
CA THR A 303 -1.83 12.17 1.52
C THR A 303 -1.06 13.37 2.08
N LYS A 304 -0.18 13.93 1.25
CA LYS A 304 0.70 15.04 1.57
C LYS A 304 0.01 16.39 1.38
N HIS A 305 -0.71 16.57 0.26
CA HIS A 305 -1.22 17.88 -0.15
C HIS A 305 -2.73 18.08 0.09
N LEU A 306 -3.45 17.10 0.66
CA LEU A 306 -4.89 17.22 0.92
C LEU A 306 -5.23 18.45 1.79
N ASN A 307 -4.37 18.76 2.76
CA ASN A 307 -4.60 19.84 3.71
C ASN A 307 -4.10 21.22 3.22
N ASP A 308 -3.43 21.29 2.07
CA ASP A 308 -2.87 22.53 1.53
C ASP A 308 -3.93 23.59 1.23
N SER A 309 -3.55 24.87 1.31
CA SER A 309 -4.45 25.99 0.99
C SER A 309 -4.90 26.00 -0.47
N SER A 310 -4.10 25.43 -1.37
CA SER A 310 -4.39 25.27 -2.80
C SER A 310 -5.46 24.21 -3.10
N THR A 311 -5.66 23.25 -2.19
CA THR A 311 -6.60 22.15 -2.38
C THR A 311 -8.05 22.65 -2.37
N PRO A 312 -8.86 22.38 -3.41
CA PRO A 312 -10.22 22.90 -3.52
C PRO A 312 -11.10 22.50 -2.33
N LYS A 313 -11.80 23.49 -1.72
CA LYS A 313 -12.69 23.28 -0.56
C LYS A 313 -13.69 22.14 -0.78
N ALA A 314 -14.27 22.02 -1.98
CA ALA A 314 -15.20 20.96 -2.30
C ALA A 314 -14.60 19.55 -2.15
N VAL A 315 -13.31 19.37 -2.44
CA VAL A 315 -12.60 18.09 -2.26
C VAL A 315 -12.36 17.83 -0.78
N LYS A 316 -11.96 18.84 0.00
CA LYS A 316 -11.83 18.72 1.46
C LYS A 316 -13.16 18.35 2.12
N THR A 317 -14.26 19.00 1.72
CA THR A 317 -15.60 18.69 2.23
C THR A 317 -16.02 17.27 1.87
N LEU A 318 -15.81 16.85 0.61
CA LEU A 318 -16.09 15.47 0.18
C LEU A 318 -15.30 14.45 1.00
N MET A 319 -14.03 14.76 1.29
CA MET A 319 -13.19 13.92 2.14
C MET A 319 -13.57 13.96 3.61
N ALA A 320 -14.20 15.04 4.11
CA ALA A 320 -14.60 15.19 5.51
C ALA A 320 -16.01 14.66 5.82
N SER A 321 -16.95 14.77 4.87
CA SER A 321 -18.35 14.33 5.00
C SER A 321 -18.54 12.82 5.08
N CYS A 322 -17.45 12.07 4.99
CA CYS A 322 -17.42 10.61 4.94
C CYS A 322 -16.72 10.02 6.19
N ALA A 323 -16.75 10.75 7.32
CA ALA A 323 -16.38 10.27 8.65
C ALA A 323 -17.61 9.68 9.35
#